data_AF-A0A8S0FKH5-F1
#
_entry.id   AF-A0A8S0FKH5-F1
#
_cell.length_a   1.000
_cell.length_b   1.000
_cell.length_c   1.000
_cell.angle_alpha   90.00
_cell.angle_beta   90.00
_cell.angle_gamma   90.00
#
_symmetry.space_group_name_H-M   'P 1'
#
loop_
_entity.id
_entity.type
_entity.pdbx_description
1 polymer ?
#
loop_
_entity_poly.entity_id
_entity_poly.type
_entity_poly.pdbx_seq_one_letter_code
_entity_poly.pdbx_strand_id
1 'polypeptide(L)'
;MEKARRNMINVALNNGTLQHPVKGVHTGSRVFMQPASEGTGIIAGGAMRAVLEVAGVHNVLAKAYGSTNPINVVRATIDGLENMNSPEMVAAKRGKSVEEILGK
;
A
#
# COMPACT_ATOMS: atom_id res chain seq x y z
N MET A 1 -20.20 8.93 -2.49
CA MET A 1 -20.06 8.32 -1.14
C MET A 1 -20.51 6.86 -1.10
N GLU A 2 -21.71 6.53 -1.59
CA GLU A 2 -22.25 5.16 -1.48
C GLU A 2 -21.37 4.09 -2.14
N LYS A 3 -20.87 4.33 -3.37
CA LYS A 3 -19.94 3.43 -4.07
C LYS A 3 -18.64 3.19 -3.29
N ALA A 4 -18.12 4.19 -2.58
CA ALA A 4 -16.90 4.06 -1.79
C ALA A 4 -17.14 3.17 -0.56
N ARG A 5 -18.29 3.34 0.12
CA ARG A 5 -18.67 2.51 1.27
C ARG A 5 -18.84 1.04 0.92
N ARG A 6 -19.38 0.74 -0.28
CA ARG A 6 -19.56 -0.64 -0.75
C ARG A 6 -18.24 -1.33 -1.13
N ASN A 7 -17.21 -0.57 -1.49
CA ASN A 7 -15.93 -1.07 -1.99
C ASN A 7 -14.77 -0.78 -1.01
N MET A 8 -15.03 -0.85 0.29
CA MET A 8 -13.96 -0.71 1.28
C MET A 8 -13.06 -1.94 1.26
N ILE A 9 -11.76 -1.71 1.38
CA ILE A 9 -10.74 -2.74 1.47
C ILE A 9 -10.03 -2.63 2.82
N ASN A 10 -9.61 -3.77 3.37
CA ASN A 10 -8.77 -3.80 4.57
C ASN A 10 -7.30 -3.81 4.16
N VAL A 11 -6.52 -2.89 4.73
CA VAL A 11 -5.08 -2.77 4.46
C VAL A 11 -4.31 -3.17 5.71
N ALA A 12 -3.51 -4.24 5.61
CA ALA A 12 -2.71 -4.74 6.73
C ALA A 12 -1.41 -3.93 6.90
N LEU A 13 -1.44 -2.89 7.74
CA LEU A 13 -0.27 -2.06 8.04
C LEU A 13 0.60 -2.64 9.15
N ASN A 14 1.89 -2.26 9.16
CA ASN A 14 2.84 -2.54 10.23
C ASN A 14 3.26 -1.21 10.88
N ASN A 15 2.83 -0.95 12.12
CA ASN A 15 3.20 0.27 12.86
C ASN A 15 3.06 1.58 12.06
N GLY A 16 1.98 1.72 11.30
CA GLY A 16 1.73 2.92 10.47
C GLY A 16 2.59 3.01 9.20
N THR A 17 3.23 1.94 8.77
CA THR A 17 3.94 1.81 7.49
C THR A 17 3.51 0.54 6.73
N LEU A 18 4.01 0.37 5.51
CA LEU A 18 3.74 -0.79 4.66
C LEU A 18 4.54 -2.02 5.13
N GLN A 19 4.05 -3.22 4.85
CA GLN A 19 4.71 -4.48 5.21
C GLN A 19 6.01 -4.71 4.44
N HIS A 20 6.01 -4.33 3.16
CA HIS A 20 7.12 -4.48 2.24
C HIS A 20 6.96 -3.47 1.08
N PRO A 21 7.96 -3.30 0.21
CA PRO A 21 7.80 -2.48 -0.98
C PRO A 21 6.73 -3.06 -1.90
N VAL A 22 5.84 -2.21 -2.40
CA VAL A 22 4.72 -2.61 -3.27
C VAL A 22 4.72 -1.79 -4.55
N LYS A 23 4.22 -2.43 -5.61
CA LYS A 23 3.99 -1.82 -6.92
C LYS A 23 2.51 -1.96 -7.21
N GLY A 24 1.90 -0.89 -7.69
CA GLY A 24 0.51 -0.88 -8.14
C GLY A 24 0.41 -0.35 -9.55
N VAL A 25 -0.50 -0.92 -10.34
CA VAL A 25 -0.64 -0.59 -11.76
C VAL A 25 -2.10 -0.41 -12.11
N HIS A 26 -2.40 0.70 -12.79
CA HIS A 26 -3.70 0.88 -13.41
C HIS A 26 -3.55 1.60 -14.75
N THR A 27 -3.90 0.91 -15.84
CA THR A 27 -3.75 1.42 -17.21
C THR A 27 -2.31 1.88 -17.46
N GLY A 28 -2.07 3.16 -17.73
CA GLY A 28 -0.74 3.73 -17.97
C GLY A 28 -0.07 4.32 -16.73
N SER A 29 -0.70 4.23 -15.56
CA SER A 29 -0.16 4.72 -14.29
C SER A 29 0.46 3.58 -13.51
N ARG A 30 1.71 3.75 -13.10
CA ARG A 30 2.44 2.82 -12.24
C ARG A 30 2.85 3.56 -10.98
N VAL A 31 2.60 2.98 -9.82
CA VAL A 31 3.03 3.55 -8.54
C VAL A 31 3.97 2.58 -7.85
N PHE A 32 4.97 3.13 -7.19
CA PHE A 32 5.85 2.40 -6.30
C PHE A 32 5.74 3.01 -4.91
N MET A 33 5.56 2.17 -3.90
CA MET A 33 5.45 2.59 -2.50
C MET A 33 6.41 1.75 -1.66
N GLN A 34 7.23 2.44 -0.88
CA GLN A 34 8.29 1.87 -0.08
C GLN A 34 8.02 2.19 1.39
N PRO A 35 8.02 1.18 2.29
CA PRO A 35 7.97 1.41 3.72
C PRO A 35 9.11 2.34 4.16
N ALA A 36 8.79 3.31 5.00
CA ALA A 36 9.77 4.23 5.58
C ALA A 36 9.88 4.06 7.10
N SER A 37 10.99 4.53 7.66
CA SER A 37 11.23 4.59 9.10
C SER A 37 10.31 5.59 9.79
N GLU A 38 10.10 5.40 11.10
CA GLU A 38 9.34 6.32 11.93
C GLU A 38 9.89 7.76 11.82
N GLY A 39 8.99 8.74 11.78
CA GLY A 39 9.32 10.16 11.64
C GLY A 39 9.52 10.64 10.19
N THR A 40 9.46 9.74 9.19
CA THR A 40 9.60 10.14 7.78
C THR A 40 8.39 10.93 7.28
N GLY A 41 7.20 10.60 7.76
CA GLY A 41 5.96 11.17 7.22
C GLY A 41 5.59 10.59 5.84
N ILE A 42 4.58 11.19 5.22
CA ILE A 42 4.06 10.76 3.91
C ILE A 42 4.71 11.58 2.79
N ILE A 43 5.70 10.98 2.12
CA ILE A 43 6.35 11.57 0.94
C ILE A 43 5.71 10.96 -0.31
N ALA A 44 4.66 11.62 -0.80
CA ALA A 44 3.87 11.16 -1.93
C ALA A 44 3.28 12.33 -2.73
N GLY A 45 2.94 12.10 -4.00
CA GLY A 45 2.14 13.05 -4.79
C GLY A 45 0.71 13.15 -4.27
N GLY A 46 0.03 14.29 -4.49
CA GLY A 46 -1.25 14.61 -3.83
C GLY A 46 -2.34 13.54 -3.94
N ALA A 47 -2.51 12.93 -5.12
CA ALA A 47 -3.48 11.85 -5.33
C ALA A 47 -3.18 10.60 -4.47
N MET A 48 -1.90 10.21 -4.37
CA MET A 48 -1.48 9.08 -3.54
C MET A 48 -1.54 9.43 -2.05
N ARG A 49 -1.12 10.65 -1.69
CA ARG A 49 -1.14 11.15 -0.31
C ARG A 49 -2.54 11.05 0.29
N ALA A 50 -3.57 11.52 -0.43
CA ALA A 50 -4.95 11.45 0.05
C ALA A 50 -5.40 10.01 0.36
N VAL A 51 -4.99 9.04 -0.45
CA VAL A 51 -5.30 7.61 -0.23
C VAL A 51 -4.53 7.06 0.98
N LEU A 52 -3.24 7.38 1.09
CA LEU A 52 -2.37 6.89 2.15
C LEU A 52 -2.76 7.45 3.53
N GLU A 53 -3.16 8.72 3.58
CA GLU A 53 -3.65 9.37 4.81
C GLU A 53 -4.92 8.69 5.33
N VAL A 54 -5.92 8.46 4.46
CA VAL A 54 -7.18 7.81 4.89
C VAL A 54 -7.00 6.32 5.18
N ALA A 55 -5.97 5.68 4.61
CA ALA A 55 -5.60 4.31 4.92
C ALA A 55 -4.89 4.18 6.28
N GLY A 56 -4.50 5.29 6.93
CA GLY A 56 -3.77 5.28 8.21
C GLY A 56 -2.27 5.06 8.06
N VAL A 57 -1.70 5.32 6.88
CA VAL A 57 -0.25 5.28 6.67
C VAL A 57 0.36 6.59 7.16
N HIS A 58 1.38 6.49 8.01
CA HIS A 58 2.10 7.65 8.56
C HIS A 58 3.48 7.82 7.94
N ASN A 59 4.15 6.72 7.57
CA ASN A 59 5.54 6.75 7.09
C ASN A 59 5.66 5.99 5.77
N VAL A 60 5.89 6.69 4.66
CA VAL A 60 6.01 6.03 3.34
C VAL A 60 6.70 6.94 2.31
N LEU A 61 7.49 6.33 1.43
CA LEU A 61 8.01 6.97 0.23
C LEU A 61 7.25 6.43 -0.97
N ALA A 62 6.59 7.30 -1.74
CA ALA A 62 5.80 6.90 -2.89
C ALA A 62 6.10 7.74 -4.13
N LYS A 63 6.23 7.07 -5.28
CA LYS A 63 6.44 7.71 -6.57
C LYS A 63 5.53 7.12 -7.64
N ALA A 64 4.89 8.00 -8.40
CA ALA A 64 4.17 7.65 -9.62
C ALA A 64 5.10 7.76 -10.84
N TYR A 65 4.94 6.82 -11.76
CA TYR A 65 5.62 6.71 -13.04
C TYR A 65 4.59 6.56 -14.17
N GLY A 66 4.93 7.07 -15.36
CA GLY A 66 4.01 7.06 -16.50
C GLY A 66 2.93 8.13 -16.39
N SER A 67 1.68 7.77 -16.65
CA SER A 67 0.56 8.71 -16.60
C SER A 67 0.32 9.23 -15.18
N THR A 68 0.23 10.55 -15.04
CA THR A 68 -0.04 11.25 -13.78
C THR A 68 -1.51 11.64 -13.62
N ASN A 69 -2.42 11.06 -14.41
CA ASN A 69 -3.85 11.29 -14.25
C ASN A 69 -4.28 10.90 -12.82
N PRO A 70 -4.87 11.82 -12.03
CA PRO A 70 -5.17 11.57 -10.62
C PRO A 70 -6.06 10.35 -10.36
N ILE A 71 -7.05 10.10 -11.23
CA ILE A 71 -7.98 8.97 -11.07
C ILE A 71 -7.23 7.64 -11.24
N ASN A 72 -6.36 7.55 -12.24
CA ASN A 72 -5.58 6.35 -12.49
C ASN A 72 -4.52 6.13 -11.42
N VAL A 73 -3.89 7.20 -10.92
CA VAL A 73 -2.93 7.12 -9.82
C VAL A 73 -3.62 6.62 -8.55
N VAL A 74 -4.80 7.15 -8.19
CA VAL A 74 -5.58 6.65 -7.04
C VAL A 74 -5.88 5.16 -7.17
N ARG A 75 -6.34 4.71 -8.35
CA ARG A 75 -6.64 3.29 -8.59
C ARG A 75 -5.39 2.41 -8.54
N ALA A 76 -4.27 2.87 -9.10
CA ALA A 76 -2.99 2.17 -9.01
C ALA A 76 -2.49 2.09 -7.56
N THR A 77 -2.70 3.14 -6.74
CA THR A 77 -2.37 3.11 -5.31
C THR A 77 -3.22 2.08 -4.57
N ILE A 78 -4.53 2.05 -4.81
CA ILE A 78 -5.42 1.05 -4.21
C ILE A 78 -5.01 -0.37 -4.62
N ASP A 79 -4.73 -0.61 -5.90
CA ASP A 79 -4.23 -1.89 -6.41
C ASP A 79 -2.93 -2.34 -5.70
N GLY A 80 -1.98 -1.42 -5.49
CA GLY A 80 -0.76 -1.72 -4.75
C GLY A 80 -0.98 -2.07 -3.27
N LEU A 81 -1.97 -1.44 -2.63
CA LEU A 81 -2.32 -1.72 -1.23
C LEU A 81 -3.10 -3.03 -1.08
N GLU A 82 -3.99 -3.34 -2.01
CA GLU A 82 -4.80 -4.57 -2.02
C GLU A 82 -3.92 -5.82 -2.22
N ASN A 83 -2.87 -5.71 -3.03
CA ASN A 83 -1.92 -6.81 -3.28
C ASN A 83 -0.82 -6.94 -2.22
N MET A 84 -0.81 -6.10 -1.18
CA MET A 84 0.16 -6.20 -0.09
C MET A 84 -0.17 -7.39 0.81
N ASN A 85 0.85 -8.16 1.19
CA ASN A 85 0.65 -9.33 2.05
C ASN A 85 1.35 -9.12 3.39
N SER A 86 0.66 -9.45 4.48
CA SER A 86 1.27 -9.48 5.81
C SER A 86 2.00 -10.82 6.02
N PRO A 87 3.03 -10.87 6.89
CA PRO A 87 3.70 -12.12 7.24
C PRO A 87 2.72 -13.22 7.71
N GLU A 88 1.68 -12.85 8.44
CA GLU A 88 0.64 -13.76 8.94
C GLU A 88 -0.17 -14.37 7.79
N MET A 89 -0.56 -13.55 6.81
CA MET A 89 -1.26 -14.03 5.62
C MET A 89 -0.41 -15.01 4.82
N VAL A 90 0.88 -14.71 4.66
CA VAL A 90 1.82 -15.59 3.94
C VAL A 90 2.07 -16.88 4.71
N ALA A 91 2.21 -16.81 6.03
CA ALA A 91 2.38 -17.96 6.92
C ALA A 91 1.17 -18.91 6.84
N ALA A 92 -0.05 -18.36 6.99
CA ALA A 92 -1.29 -19.11 6.87
C ALA A 92 -1.44 -19.77 5.48
N LYS A 93 -1.12 -19.05 4.40
CA LYS A 93 -1.18 -19.58 3.04
C LYS A 93 -0.18 -20.71 2.79
N ARG A 94 0.98 -20.68 3.46
CA ARG A 94 2.06 -21.66 3.30
C ARG A 94 2.02 -22.78 4.33
N GLY A 95 1.14 -22.73 5.33
CA GLY A 95 1.07 -23.69 6.43
C GLY A 95 2.32 -23.68 7.32
N LYS A 96 2.96 -22.51 7.46
CA LYS A 96 4.19 -22.32 8.25
C LYS A 96 3.94 -21.38 9.42
N SER A 97 4.84 -21.35 10.39
CA SER A 97 4.84 -20.32 11.43
C SER A 97 5.27 -18.97 10.86
N VAL A 98 4.92 -17.88 11.55
CA VAL A 98 5.34 -16.52 11.16
C VAL A 98 6.86 -16.37 11.28
N GLU A 99 7.48 -17.01 12.27
CA GLU A 99 8.94 -17.01 12.48
C GLU A 99 9.66 -17.62 11.28
N GLU A 100 9.17 -18.75 10.75
CA GLU A 100 9.72 -19.38 9.55
C GLU A 100 9.62 -18.50 8.30
N ILE A 101 8.59 -17.66 8.20
CA ILE A 101 8.43 -16.72 7.08
C ILE A 101 9.37 -15.52 7.22
N LEU A 102 9.59 -15.04 8.45
CA LEU A 102 10.49 -13.94 8.73
C LEU A 102 11.97 -14.37 8.78
N GLY A 103 12.25 -15.67 8.76
CA GLY A 103 13.61 -16.23 8.81
C GLY A 103 14.30 -15.98 10.16
N LYS A 104 13.52 -15.92 11.24
CA LYS A 104 14.01 -15.77 12.62
C LYS A 104 14.02 -17.10 13.34
#